data_AF-A0A699LDU0-F1
#
_entry.id   AF-A0A699LDU0-F1
#
_cell.length_a   1.000
_cell.length_b   1.000
_cell.length_c   1.000
_cell.angle_alpha   90.00
_cell.angle_beta   90.00
_cell.angle_gamma   90.00
#
_symmetry.space_group_name_H-M   'P 1'
#
loop_
_entity.id
_entity.type
_entity.pdbx_description
1 polymer ?
#
loop_
_entity_poly.entity_id
_entity_poly.type
_entity_poly.pdbx_seq_one_letter_code
_entity_poly.pdbx_strand_id
1 'polypeptide(L)' 'MTVIKNDENELVPTRLVTGWRVCIDYRKLNEATRKDHFPLPFMDQMLERLARNEYYCFLDFAYKRMP' A
#
# COMPACT_ATOMS: atom_id res chain seq x y z
N MET A 1 8.64 8.66 9.25
CA MET A 1 9.19 8.62 7.88
C MET A 1 10.36 9.59 7.86
N THR A 2 11.55 9.18 7.47
CA THR A 2 12.75 10.02 7.47
C THR A 2 13.24 10.17 6.03
N VAL A 3 13.45 11.40 5.56
CA VAL A 3 13.99 11.63 4.22
C VAL A 3 15.51 11.60 4.30
N ILE A 4 16.14 10.65 3.61
CA ILE A 4 17.60 10.51 3.54
C ILE A 4 18.06 10.74 2.10
N LYS A 5 19.30 11.21 1.93
CA LYS A 5 19.92 11.28 0.60
C LYS A 5 20.48 9.90 0.22
N ASN A 6 20.18 9.42 -0.98
CA ASN A 6 20.83 8.23 -1.54
C ASN A 6 22.24 8.58 -2.07
N ASP A 7 22.95 7.58 -2.60
CA ASP A 7 24.29 7.74 -3.16
C ASP A 7 24.32 8.66 -4.41
N GLU A 8 23.16 8.85 -5.05
CA GLU A 8 22.94 9.77 -6.18
C GLU A 8 22.45 11.15 -5.72
N ASN A 9 22.50 11.43 -4.41
CA ASN A 9 22.11 12.70 -3.79
C ASN A 9 20.61 13.04 -3.87
N GLU A 10 19.77 12.09 -4.27
CA GLU A 10 18.32 12.21 -4.33
C GLU A 10 17.69 12.00 -2.95
N LEU A 11 16.64 12.75 -2.65
CA LEU A 11 15.91 12.67 -1.39
C LEU A 11 14.92 11.50 -1.42
N VAL A 12 15.30 10.39 -0.79
CA VAL A 12 14.47 9.18 -0.73
C VAL A 12 13.80 9.08 0.65
N PRO A 13 12.45 9.02 0.71
CA PRO A 13 11.74 8.78 1.95
C PRO A 13 12.00 7.35 2.44
N THR A 14 12.77 7.22 3.50
CA THR A 14 13.13 5.94 4.11
C THR A 14 12.33 5.69 5.37
N ARG A 15 11.84 4.46 5.50
CA ARG A 15 11.15 3.98 6.69
C ARG A 15 12.20 3.39 7.64
N LEU A 16 12.13 3.74 8.92
CA LEU A 16 12.94 3.09 9.95
C LEU A 16 12.66 1.58 9.93
N VAL A 17 13.71 0.77 9.81
CA VAL A 17 13.60 -0.69 9.78
C VAL A 17 13.33 -1.17 11.19
N THR A 18 12.05 -1.42 11.52
CA THR A 18 11.63 -1.88 12.86
C THR A 18 11.67 -3.40 13.02
N GLY A 19 12.19 -4.13 12.02
CA GLY A 19 12.29 -5.59 12.04
C GLY A 19 12.48 -6.20 10.65
N TRP A 20 12.99 -7.44 10.62
CA TRP A 20 13.12 -8.21 9.39
C TRP A 20 11.75 -8.74 8.94
N ARG A 21 11.47 -8.63 7.64
CA ARG A 21 10.25 -9.18 7.02
C ARG A 21 10.66 -10.21 5.99
N VAL A 22 9.94 -11.34 5.96
CA VAL A 22 10.10 -12.33 4.90
C VAL A 22 9.43 -11.79 3.64
N CYS A 23 10.21 -11.58 2.58
CA CYS A 23 9.73 -11.17 1.28
C CYS A 23 9.85 -12.34 0.32
N ILE A 24 8.73 -12.97 -0.05
CA ILE A 24 8.70 -14.06 -1.03
C ILE A 24 8.54 -13.45 -2.43
N ASP A 25 9.39 -13.87 -3.36
CA ASP A 25 9.35 -13.39 -4.74
C ASP A 25 8.25 -14.10 -5.55
N TYR A 26 7.11 -13.43 -5.68
CA TYR A 26 5.95 -13.92 -6.43
C TYR A 26 5.96 -13.55 -7.92
N ARG A 27 7.03 -12.97 -8.48
CA ARG A 27 7.02 -12.48 -9.88
C ARG A 27 6.60 -13.56 -10.88
N LYS A 28 7.24 -14.74 -10.83
CA LYS A 28 6.90 -15.89 -11.68
C LYS A 28 5.47 -16.38 -11.47
N LEU A 29 4.97 -16.35 -10.23
CA LEU A 29 3.60 -16.75 -9.91
C LEU A 29 2.58 -15.75 -10.45
N ASN A 30 2.86 -14.46 -10.33
CA ASN A 30 2.00 -13.38 -10.80
C ASN A 30 1.91 -13.33 -12.34
N GLU A 31 2.93 -13.82 -13.04
CA GLU A 31 2.91 -13.98 -14.51
C GLU A 31 2.10 -15.21 -14.94
N ALA A 32 2.17 -16.30 -14.18
CA ALA A 32 1.44 -17.53 -14.48
C ALA A 32 -0.06 -17.45 -14.12
N THR A 33 -0.44 -16.52 -13.25
CA THR A 33 -1.84 -16.35 -12.82
C THR A 33 -2.57 -15.34 -13.71
N ARG A 34 -3.83 -15.65 -14.05
CA ARG A 34 -4.69 -14.69 -14.78
C ARG A 34 -5.04 -13.55 -13.85
N LYS A 35 -4.71 -12.31 -14.25
CA LYS A 35 -5.15 -11.11 -13.54
C LYS A 35 -6.67 -11.04 -13.58
N ASP A 36 -7.28 -11.04 -12.40
CA ASP A 36 -8.69 -10.70 -12.29
C ASP A 36 -8.87 -9.21 -12.59
N HIS A 37 -9.80 -8.88 -13.48
CA HIS A 37 -10.02 -7.51 -13.93
C HIS A 37 -11.25 -6.94 -13.22
N PHE A 38 -11.19 -6.93 -11.89
CA PHE A 38 -12.21 -6.26 -11.10
C PHE A 38 -12.02 -4.75 -11.24
N PRO A 39 -13.04 -4.01 -11.72
CA PRO A 39 -12.92 -2.56 -11.85
C PRO A 39 -12.81 -1.97 -10.45
N LEU A 40 -11.63 -1.42 -10.14
CA LEU A 40 -11.46 -0.59 -8.96
C LEU A 40 -12.37 0.64 -9.12
N PRO A 41 -13.25 0.94 -8.14
CA PRO A 41 -14.06 2.13 -8.21
C PRO A 41 -13.15 3.36 -8.32
N PHE A 42 -13.53 4.28 -9.19
CA PHE A 42 -12.76 5.49 -9.40
C PHE A 42 -12.75 6.34 -8.13
N MET A 43 -11.60 6.90 -7.76
CA MET A 43 -11.46 7.63 -6.48
C MET A 43 -12.47 8.77 -6.37
N ASP A 44 -12.73 9.50 -7.46
CA ASP A 44 -13.63 10.65 -7.44
C ASP A 44 -15.08 10.25 -7.12
N GLN A 45 -15.52 9.08 -7.61
CA GLN A 45 -16.85 8.55 -7.29
C GLN A 45 -16.98 8.19 -5.81
N MET A 46 -15.91 7.68 -5.20
CA MET A 46 -15.90 7.42 -3.76
C MET A 46 -15.88 8.72 -2.95
N LEU A 47 -15.09 9.71 -3.37
CA LEU A 47 -14.98 11.01 -2.72
C LEU A 47 -16.29 11.80 -2.75
N GLU A 48 -17.03 11.79 -3.86
CA GLU A 48 -18.34 12.44 -3.97
C GLU A 48 -19.40 11.81 -3.05
N ARG A 49 -19.30 10.49 -2.80
CA ARG A 49 -20.15 9.80 -1.82
C ARG A 49 -19.73 10.10 -0.40
N LEU A 50 -18.43 10.23 -0.15
CA LEU A 50 -17.89 10.61 1.15
C LEU A 50 -18.33 12.03 1.50
N ALA A 51 -18.05 13.03 0.65
CA ALA A 51 -18.24 14.47 0.89
C ALA A 51 -19.62 14.92 1.40
N ARG A 52 -20.64 14.07 1.31
CA ARG A 52 -21.99 14.27 1.86
C ARG A 52 -22.13 13.92 3.35
N ASN A 53 -21.07 13.44 4.01
CA ASN A 53 -21.09 13.05 5.42
C ASN A 53 -20.18 13.97 6.26
N GLU A 54 -20.55 14.18 7.52
CA GLU A 54 -19.79 15.04 8.45
C GLU A 54 -18.70 14.27 9.23
N TYR A 55 -18.80 12.93 9.30
CA TYR A 55 -17.88 12.07 10.05
C TYR A 55 -17.42 10.87 9.22
N TYR A 56 -16.13 10.52 9.33
CA TYR A 56 -15.50 9.43 8.59
C TYR A 56 -14.64 8.54 9.48
N CYS A 57 -14.71 7.22 9.27
CA CYS A 57 -13.86 6.23 9.91
C CYS A 57 -13.14 5.40 8.84
N PHE A 58 -11.81 5.32 8.92
CA PHE A 58 -11.00 4.47 8.05
C PHE A 58 -10.49 3.27 8.86
N LEU A 59 -10.74 2.06 8.34
CA LEU A 59 -10.23 0.82 8.91
C LEU A 59 -9.15 0.26 7.99
N ASP A 60 -7.96 0.02 8.53
CA ASP A 60 -6.87 -0.61 7.82
C ASP A 60 -6.78 -2.09 8.23
N PHE A 61 -7.16 -2.99 7.31
CA PHE A 61 -7.10 -4.42 7.53
C PHE A 61 -5.70 -4.94 7.19
N ALA A 62 -4.80 -4.89 8.18
CA ALA A 62 -3.54 -5.60 8.12
C ALA A 62 -3.63 -6.89 8.95
N TYR A 63 -3.58 -8.05 8.29
CA TYR A 63 -3.38 -9.32 9.00
C TYR A 63 -1.99 -9.32 9.65
N LYS A 64 -1.94 -9.07 10.96
CA LYS A 64 -0.77 -9.45 11.76
C LYS A 64 -0.85 -10.95 12.00
N ARG A 65 0.03 -11.71 11.37
CA ARG A 65 0.27 -13.09 11.79
C ARG A 65 0.79 -13.01 13.23
N MET A 66 -0.03 -13.40 14.20
CA MET A 66 0.43 -13.63 15.56
C MET A 66 1.51 -14.72 15.52
N PRO A 67 2.54 -14.63 16.39
CA PRO A 67 3.63 -15.60 16.42
C PRO A 67 3.13 -17.03 16.62
#